data_AF-A0A2E5LFI7-F1
#
_entry.id   AF-A0A2E5LFI7-F1
#
_cell.length_a   1.000
_cell.length_b   1.000
_cell.length_c   1.000
_cell.angle_alpha   90.00
_cell.angle_beta   90.00
_cell.angle_gamma   90.00
#
_symmetry.space_group_name_H-M   'P 1'
#
loop_
_entity.id
_entity.type
_entity.pdbx_description
1 polymer ?
#
loop_
_entity_poly.entity_id
_entity_poly.type
_entity_poly.pdbx_seq_one_letter_code
_entity_poly.pdbx_strand_id
1 'polypeptide(L)' 'MIGNDEILGIILAGGLSKRMGNINKSLALINNKTLLEITYGLVKKQLKNVVVNSNLNLKKKN' A
#
# COMPACT_ATOMS: atom_id res chain seq x y z
N MET A 1 -8.59 -11.24 -24.25
CA MET A 1 -8.97 -11.14 -22.83
C MET A 1 -7.68 -11.03 -22.06
N ILE A 2 -7.54 -10.04 -21.16
CA ILE A 2 -6.30 -9.84 -20.38
C ILE A 2 -6.47 -10.60 -19.05
N GLY A 3 -5.52 -11.47 -18.73
CA GLY A 3 -5.44 -12.23 -17.48
C GLY A 3 -5.02 -11.36 -16.29
N ASN A 4 -5.35 -11.81 -15.08
CA ASN A 4 -5.00 -11.09 -13.86
C ASN A 4 -3.50 -11.15 -13.48
N ASP A 5 -2.74 -11.97 -14.20
CA ASP A 5 -1.30 -12.14 -14.11
C ASP A 5 -0.54 -11.29 -15.13
N GLU A 6 -1.22 -10.83 -16.17
CA GLU A 6 -0.72 -9.89 -17.18
C GLU A 6 -0.81 -8.43 -16.71
N ILE A 7 -1.48 -8.16 -15.59
CA ILE A 7 -1.63 -6.82 -15.02
C ILE A 7 -0.80 -6.69 -13.73
N LEU A 8 0.08 -5.70 -13.71
CA LEU A 8 0.81 -5.28 -12.52
C LEU A 8 -0.01 -4.23 -11.74
N GLY A 9 -0.47 -4.60 -10.55
CA GLY A 9 -1.09 -3.66 -9.62
C GLY A 9 -0.06 -2.80 -8.90
N ILE A 10 -0.31 -1.50 -8.78
CA ILE A 10 0.54 -0.58 -8.03
C ILE A 10 -0.29 0.12 -6.94
N ILE A 11 0.10 -0.07 -5.68
CA ILE A 11 -0.45 0.68 -4.54
C ILE A 11 0.42 1.91 -4.30
N LEU A 12 -0.15 3.10 -4.45
CA LEU A 12 0.54 4.37 -4.24
C LEU A 12 0.46 4.81 -2.76
N ALA A 13 1.54 4.56 -2.03
CA ALA A 13 1.68 4.74 -0.58
C ALA A 13 2.79 5.76 -0.21
N GLY A 14 3.10 6.71 -1.10
CA GLY A 14 4.17 7.70 -0.92
C GLY A 14 3.73 9.10 -0.47
N GLY A 15 2.44 9.33 -0.21
CA GLY A 15 1.94 10.65 0.13
C GLY A 15 2.48 11.19 1.47
N LEU A 16 2.77 12.50 1.54
CA LEU A 16 3.28 13.19 2.74
C LEU A 16 2.30 13.24 3.92
N SER A 17 1.04 12.89 3.71
CA SER A 17 0.02 12.84 4.78
C SER A 17 -0.15 14.13 5.59
N LYS A 18 0.09 15.31 4.96
CA LYS A 18 0.00 16.63 5.60
C LYS A 18 -1.33 16.88 6.32
N ARG A 19 -2.45 16.46 5.72
CA ARG A 19 -3.81 16.59 6.29
C ARG A 19 -4.09 15.62 7.45
N MET A 20 -3.21 14.67 7.70
CA MET A 20 -3.30 13.72 8.82
C MET A 20 -2.23 14.03 9.89
N GLY A 21 -1.72 15.27 9.94
CA GLY A 21 -0.68 15.65 10.90
C GLY A 21 0.68 15.03 10.61
N ASN A 22 0.98 14.75 9.33
CA ASN A 22 2.22 14.11 8.88
C ASN A 22 2.46 12.68 9.42
N ILE A 23 1.44 12.02 9.98
CA ILE A 23 1.53 10.61 10.34
C ILE A 23 1.57 9.73 9.08
N ASN A 24 2.21 8.56 9.15
CA ASN A 24 2.22 7.65 8.00
C ASN A 24 0.80 7.07 7.77
N LYS A 25 0.06 7.63 6.80
CA LYS A 25 -1.30 7.21 6.45
C LYS A 25 -1.40 5.73 6.09
N SER A 26 -0.39 5.15 5.44
CA SER A 26 -0.39 3.74 5.05
C SER A 26 -0.40 2.81 6.27
N LEU A 27 0.12 3.27 7.41
CA LEU A 27 0.13 2.55 8.69
C LEU A 27 -1.05 2.92 9.60
N ALA A 28 -1.94 3.84 9.19
CA ALA A 28 -3.10 4.19 9.98
C ALA A 28 -4.01 2.96 10.18
N LEU A 29 -4.46 2.74 11.42
CA LEU A 29 -5.25 1.57 11.79
C LEU A 29 -6.75 1.81 11.58
N ILE A 30 -7.42 0.81 11.02
CA ILE A 30 -8.88 0.68 10.94
C ILE A 30 -9.20 -0.75 11.38
N ASN A 31 -9.94 -0.91 12.49
CA ASN A 31 -10.28 -2.22 13.07
C ASN A 31 -9.06 -3.15 13.19
N ASN A 32 -7.97 -2.66 13.80
CA ASN A 32 -6.70 -3.37 14.00
C ASN A 32 -5.97 -3.82 12.71
N LYS A 33 -6.31 -3.28 11.55
CA LYS A 33 -5.55 -3.46 10.31
C LYS A 33 -5.08 -2.12 9.79
N THR A 34 -3.87 -2.07 9.28
CA THR A 34 -3.35 -0.89 8.59
C THR A 34 -4.13 -0.64 7.30
N LEU A 35 -4.22 0.62 6.89
CA LEU A 35 -4.81 0.99 5.61
C LEU A 35 -4.13 0.27 4.43
N LEU A 36 -2.82 0.04 4.52
CA LEU A 36 -2.06 -0.72 3.54
C LEU A 36 -2.50 -2.18 3.48
N GLU A 37 -2.64 -2.86 4.62
CA GLU A 37 -3.11 -4.26 4.67
C GLU A 37 -4.51 -4.41 4.08
N ILE A 38 -5.42 -3.49 4.41
CA ILE A 38 -6.78 -3.50 3.88
C ILE A 38 -6.73 -3.33 2.35
N THR A 39 -5.97 -2.34 1.87
CA THR A 39 -5.83 -2.06 0.43
C THR A 39 -5.22 -3.23 -0.31
N TYR A 40 -4.12 -3.80 0.20
CA TYR A 40 -3.47 -4.96 -0.38
C TYR A 40 -4.42 -6.16 -0.45
N GLY A 41 -5.17 -6.42 0.62
CA GLY A 41 -6.15 -7.51 0.66
C GLY A 41 -7.28 -7.36 -0.36
N LEU A 42 -7.65 -6.13 -0.73
CA LEU A 42 -8.63 -5.88 -1.79
C LEU A 42 -8.02 -6.07 -3.19
N VAL A 43 -6.85 -5.49 -3.44
CA VAL A 43 -6.18 -5.56 -4.75
C VAL A 43 -5.73 -6.99 -5.08
N LYS A 44 -5.23 -7.74 -4.10
CA LYS A 44 -4.74 -9.12 -4.28
C LYS A 44 -5.82 -10.11 -4.70
N LYS A 45 -7.09 -9.82 -4.42
CA LYS A 45 -8.22 -10.62 -4.91
C LYS A 45 -8.41 -10.51 -6.42
N GLN A 46 -7.92 -9.42 -7.03
CA GLN A 46 -8.12 -9.11 -8.44
C GLN A 46 -6.86 -9.34 -9.27
N LEU A 47 -5.66 -9.17 -8.68
CA LEU A 47 -4.38 -9.16 -9.39
C LEU A 47 -3.37 -10.13 -8.77
N LYS A 48 -2.66 -10.87 -9.62
CA LYS A 48 -1.62 -11.81 -9.16
C LYS A 48 -0.37 -11.06 -8.71
N ASN A 49 0.04 -10.03 -9.45
CA ASN A 49 1.26 -9.26 -9.20
C ASN A 49 0.90 -7.87 -8.67
N VAL A 50 1.38 -7.54 -7.47
CA VAL A 50 1.11 -6.26 -6.82
C VAL A 50 2.39 -5.72 -6.20
N VAL A 51 2.70 -4.45 -6.47
CA VAL A 51 3.83 -3.72 -5.87
C VAL A 51 3.33 -2.51 -5.09
N VAL A 52 4.11 -2.08 -4.10
CA VAL A 52 3.82 -0.88 -3.30
C VAL A 52 4.88 0.16 -3.60
N ASN A 53 4.46 1.31 -4.08
CA ASN A 53 5.31 2.48 -4.21
C ASN A 53 5.22 3.31 -2.92
N SER A 54 6.34 3.51 -2.22
CA SER A 54 6.36 4.31 -1.00
C SER A 54 7.63 5.14 -0.88
N ASN A 55 7.51 6.28 -0.21
CA ASN A 55 8.63 7.13 0.18
C ASN A 55 9.25 6.68 1.53
N LEU A 56 8.71 5.63 2.14
CA LEU A 56 9.27 5.07 3.36
C LEU A 56 10.56 4.30 3.02
N ASN A 57 11.68 4.78 3.54
CA ASN A 57 12.94 4.03 3.44
C ASN A 57 12.91 2.86 4.43
N LEU A 58 12.85 1.64 3.89
CA LEU A 58 12.92 0.39 4.68
C LEU A 58 14.33 0.02 5.14
N LYS A 59 15.35 0.83 4.80
CA LYS A 59 16.72 0.60 5.31
C LYS A 59 16.72 0.78 6.84
N LYS A 60 17.08 -0.30 7.54
CA LYS A 60 17.24 -0.38 9.00
C LYS A 60 17.85 0.92 9.57
N LYS A 61 17.19 1.50 10.59
CA LYS A 61 17.92 2.26 11.61
C LYS A 61 18.89 1.29 12.27
N ASN A 62 20.19 1.64 12.25
CA ASN A 62 21.19 1.04 13.12
C ASN A 62 20.80 1.22 14.59
#